data_AF-A0A7C9CUY3-F1
#
_entry.id   AF-A0A7C9CUY3-F1
#
_cell.length_a   1.000
_cell.length_b   1.000
_cell.length_c   1.000
_cell.angle_alpha   90.00
_cell.angle_beta   90.00
_cell.angle_gamma   90.00
#
_symmetry.space_group_name_H-M   'P 1'
#
loop_
_entity.id
_entity.type
_entity.pdbx_description
1 polymer ?
#
loop_
_entity_poly.entity_id
_entity_poly.type
_entity_poly.pdbx_seq_one_letter_code
_entity_poly.pdbx_strand_id
1 'polypeptide(L)'
;MAVVNAASSMLLLSILGFVVLAIVILTMVTSRISSSSNCIRECGGQRVSYPFGFSKDCELQLSCTSDSKMEFNGFRIHNITSDTLLVHLPPDCTRPIDQIDQFFGKN
;
A
#
# COMPACT_ATOMS: atom_id res chain seq x y z
N MET A 1 -2.27 -55.38 -2.70
CA MET A 1 -3.29 -54.34 -2.97
C MET A 1 -3.42 -53.27 -1.86
N ALA A 2 -3.11 -53.54 -0.58
CA ALA A 2 -3.18 -52.51 0.47
C ALA A 2 -2.07 -51.43 0.41
N VAL A 3 -0.85 -51.81 0.03
CA VAL A 3 0.33 -50.91 -0.02
C VAL A 3 0.22 -49.83 -1.10
N VAL A 4 -0.40 -50.14 -2.24
CA VAL A 4 -0.65 -49.18 -3.33
C VAL A 4 -1.73 -48.15 -2.96
N ASN A 5 -2.74 -48.53 -2.17
CA ASN A 5 -3.76 -47.59 -1.67
C ASN A 5 -3.19 -46.61 -0.64
N ALA A 6 -2.29 -47.05 0.23
CA ALA A 6 -1.64 -46.21 1.23
C ALA A 6 -0.71 -45.16 0.58
N ALA A 7 0.12 -45.58 -0.38
CA ALA A 7 1.01 -44.66 -1.12
C ALA A 7 0.21 -43.62 -1.93
N SER A 8 -0.89 -44.04 -2.55
CA SER A 8 -1.81 -43.15 -3.29
C SER A 8 -2.48 -42.14 -2.36
N SER A 9 -2.89 -42.56 -1.16
CA SER A 9 -3.47 -41.69 -0.13
C SER A 9 -2.45 -40.68 0.43
N MET A 10 -1.19 -41.08 0.64
CA MET A 10 -0.11 -40.20 1.07
C MET A 10 0.25 -39.15 0.01
N LEU A 11 0.27 -39.54 -1.27
CA LEU A 11 0.44 -38.63 -2.40
C LEU A 11 -0.72 -37.61 -2.48
N LEU A 12 -1.95 -38.07 -2.33
CA LEU A 12 -3.14 -37.20 -2.30
C LEU A 12 -3.08 -36.18 -1.15
N LEU A 13 -2.70 -36.60 0.06
CA LEU A 13 -2.55 -35.71 1.22
C LEU A 13 -1.43 -34.68 1.01
N SER A 14 -0.30 -35.09 0.41
CA SER A 14 0.79 -34.18 0.09
C SER A 14 0.39 -33.13 -0.95
N ILE A 15 -0.28 -33.54 -2.02
CA ILE A 15 -0.76 -32.62 -3.08
C ILE A 15 -1.75 -31.63 -2.48
N LEU A 16 -2.69 -32.11 -1.66
CA LEU A 16 -3.67 -31.25 -0.99
C LEU A 16 -2.98 -30.21 -0.09
N GLY A 17 -1.94 -30.61 0.65
CA GLY A 17 -1.15 -29.68 1.48
C GLY A 17 -0.46 -28.58 0.67
N PHE A 18 0.17 -28.93 -0.45
CA PHE A 18 0.80 -27.93 -1.33
C PHE A 18 -0.21 -26.98 -1.97
N VAL A 19 -1.38 -27.48 -2.37
CA VAL A 19 -2.47 -26.65 -2.91
C VAL A 19 -2.98 -25.66 -1.86
N VAL A 20 -3.21 -26.12 -0.63
CA VAL A 20 -3.64 -25.24 0.47
C VAL A 20 -2.58 -24.17 0.76
N LEU A 21 -1.29 -24.55 0.82
CA LEU A 21 -0.20 -23.60 1.02
C LEU A 21 -0.12 -22.55 -0.10
N ALA A 22 -0.25 -22.97 -1.36
CA ALA A 22 -0.25 -22.06 -2.50
C ALA A 22 -1.42 -21.06 -2.46
N ILE A 23 -2.62 -21.53 -2.05
CA ILE A 23 -3.79 -20.66 -1.88
C ILE A 23 -3.55 -19.62 -0.78
N VAL A 24 -2.97 -20.02 0.36
CA VAL A 24 -2.64 -19.09 1.47
C VAL A 24 -1.62 -18.04 1.05
N ILE A 25 -0.60 -18.41 0.29
CA ILE A 25 0.38 -17.45 -0.23
C ILE A 25 -0.29 -16.48 -1.20
N LEU A 26 -1.17 -16.97 -2.09
CA LEU A 26 -1.88 -16.15 -3.05
C LEU A 26 -2.80 -15.12 -2.38
N THR A 27 -3.54 -15.52 -1.33
CA THR A 27 -4.44 -14.59 -0.61
C THR A 27 -3.70 -13.49 0.15
N MET A 28 -2.49 -13.77 0.66
CA MET A 28 -1.64 -12.76 1.30
C MET A 28 -1.16 -11.69 0.32
N VAL A 29 -0.91 -12.05 -0.94
CA VAL A 29 -0.50 -11.12 -1.99
C VAL A 29 -1.67 -10.25 -2.46
N THR A 30 -2.87 -10.82 -2.57
CA THR A 30 -4.06 -10.09 -3.06
C THR A 30 -4.70 -9.16 -2.03
N SER A 31 -4.40 -9.34 -0.74
CA SER A 31 -4.92 -8.50 0.36
C SER A 31 -4.52 -7.00 0.27
N ARG A 32 -3.66 -6.63 -0.69
CA ARG A 32 -3.25 -5.23 -0.95
C ARG A 32 -3.96 -4.58 -2.14
N ILE A 33 -4.90 -5.28 -2.78
CA ILE A 33 -5.73 -4.71 -3.85
C ILE A 33 -7.02 -4.21 -3.22
N SER A 34 -6.92 -3.17 -2.40
CA SER A 34 -8.07 -2.32 -2.16
C SER A 34 -8.25 -1.49 -3.43
N SER A 35 -8.97 -2.06 -4.40
CA SER A 35 -9.56 -1.27 -5.48
C SER A 35 -10.71 -0.48 -4.87
N SER A 36 -10.38 0.52 -4.06
CA SER A 36 -11.22 1.68 -3.92
C SER A 36 -11.46 2.18 -5.35
N SER A 37 -12.61 1.81 -5.93
CA SER A 37 -12.96 2.10 -7.33
C SER A 37 -12.96 3.61 -7.59
N ASN A 38 -12.99 4.40 -6.52
CA ASN A 38 -13.11 5.85 -6.52
C ASN A 38 -11.81 6.55 -6.08
N CYS A 39 -10.72 5.81 -5.80
CA CYS A 39 -9.44 6.45 -5.48
C CYS A 39 -8.81 7.08 -6.73
N ILE A 40 -8.75 8.41 -6.74
CA ILE A 40 -8.08 9.18 -7.80
C ILE A 40 -6.58 9.10 -7.56
N ARG A 41 -5.83 8.47 -8.47
CA ARG A 41 -4.36 8.30 -8.33
C ARG A 41 -3.55 9.13 -9.31
N GLU A 42 -4.17 10.10 -9.97
CA GLU A 42 -3.48 10.99 -10.90
C GLU A 42 -3.60 12.45 -10.46
N CYS A 43 -2.50 13.18 -10.58
CA CYS A 43 -2.39 14.61 -10.35
C CYS A 43 -1.35 15.17 -11.32
N GLY A 44 -1.71 16.17 -12.13
CA GLY A 44 -0.73 16.82 -13.01
C GLY A 44 -0.09 15.94 -14.08
N GLY A 45 -0.78 14.87 -14.52
CA GLY A 45 -0.22 13.89 -15.46
C GLY A 45 0.75 12.88 -14.82
N GLN A 46 0.93 12.94 -13.49
CA GLN A 46 1.70 11.96 -12.74
C GLN A 46 0.77 11.03 -11.97
N ARG A 47 1.09 9.73 -12.01
CA ARG A 47 0.32 8.68 -11.36
C ARG A 47 1.05 8.15 -10.14
N VAL A 48 0.32 7.95 -9.04
CA VAL A 48 0.82 7.33 -7.81
C VAL A 48 0.29 5.91 -7.65
N SER A 49 1.03 5.08 -6.92
CA SER A 49 0.62 3.71 -6.63
C SER A 49 -0.16 3.62 -5.31
N TYR A 50 -0.93 2.55 -5.12
CA TYR A 50 -1.45 2.19 -3.81
C TYR A 50 -0.30 2.18 -2.78
N PRO A 51 -0.49 2.71 -1.55
CA PRO A 51 -1.74 3.22 -0.97
C PRO A 51 -2.07 4.70 -1.27
N PHE A 52 -1.19 5.42 -1.96
CA PHE A 52 -1.27 6.88 -2.16
C PHE A 52 -2.30 7.32 -3.19
N GLY A 53 -3.10 8.34 -2.90
CA GLY A 53 -3.99 8.97 -3.90
C GLY A 53 -4.59 10.29 -3.43
N PHE A 54 -5.46 10.90 -4.23
CA PHE A 54 -5.88 12.31 -4.10
C PHE A 54 -7.37 12.50 -3.78
N SER A 55 -8.15 11.41 -3.68
CA SER A 55 -9.55 11.47 -3.22
C SER A 55 -9.69 10.92 -1.82
N LYS A 56 -10.84 11.20 -1.19
CA LYS A 56 -11.17 10.75 0.17
C LYS A 56 -11.27 9.22 0.29
N ASP A 57 -11.47 8.55 -0.83
CA ASP A 57 -11.60 7.09 -0.89
C ASP A 57 -10.23 6.38 -0.94
N CYS A 58 -9.13 7.12 -0.93
CA CYS A 58 -7.78 6.57 -0.92
C CYS A 58 -7.32 6.27 0.51
N GLU A 59 -6.52 5.21 0.67
CA GLU A 59 -6.00 4.77 1.96
C GLU A 59 -5.04 5.79 2.58
N LEU A 60 -4.20 6.41 1.75
CA LEU A 60 -3.36 7.53 2.14
C LEU A 60 -3.65 8.72 1.22
N GLN A 61 -4.45 9.65 1.74
CA GLN A 61 -4.87 10.83 1.01
C GLN A 61 -3.74 11.88 0.93
N LEU A 62 -3.42 12.28 -0.28
CA LEU A 62 -2.55 13.38 -0.66
C LEU A 62 -3.40 14.54 -1.20
N SER A 63 -2.81 15.71 -1.27
CA SER A 63 -3.41 16.90 -1.90
C SER A 63 -2.84 17.12 -3.30
N CYS A 64 -3.71 17.43 -4.25
CA CYS A 64 -3.34 17.88 -5.59
C CYS A 64 -3.73 19.36 -5.71
N THR A 65 -2.75 20.25 -5.84
CA THR A 65 -2.99 21.69 -5.96
C THR A 65 -3.45 22.06 -7.37
N SER A 66 -4.02 23.27 -7.54
CA SER A 66 -4.39 23.82 -8.86
C SER A 66 -3.20 23.89 -9.83
N ASP A 67 -1.99 24.08 -9.30
CA ASP A 67 -0.74 24.09 -10.05
C ASP A 67 -0.25 22.67 -10.41
N SER A 68 -1.07 21.64 -10.22
CA SER A 68 -0.70 20.26 -10.49
C SER A 68 0.49 19.76 -9.63
N LYS A 69 0.68 20.32 -8.44
CA LYS A 69 1.71 19.89 -7.47
C LYS A 69 1.09 18.99 -6.42
N MET A 70 1.80 17.93 -6.07
CA MET A 70 1.41 17.00 -5.01
C MET A 70 1.93 17.46 -3.65
N GLU A 71 1.07 17.39 -2.65
CA GLU A 71 1.38 17.78 -1.27
C GLU A 71 0.86 16.75 -0.28
N PHE A 72 1.52 16.66 0.86
CA PHE A 72 1.05 15.92 2.02
C PHE A 72 0.97 16.89 3.20
N ASN A 73 -0.24 17.14 3.69
CA ASN A 73 -0.52 18.05 4.80
C ASN A 73 0.18 19.42 4.68
N GLY A 74 0.10 20.03 3.49
CA GLY A 74 0.69 21.34 3.17
C GLY A 74 2.19 21.34 2.88
N PHE A 75 2.85 20.17 2.93
CA PHE A 75 4.25 20.04 2.55
C PHE A 75 4.39 19.45 1.14
N ARG A 76 5.23 20.08 0.33
CA ARG A 76 5.48 19.64 -1.04
C ARG A 76 6.17 18.28 -1.04
N ILE A 77 5.67 17.38 -1.87
CA ILE A 77 6.28 16.06 -2.05
C ILE A 77 7.47 16.18 -3.00
N HIS A 78 8.59 15.57 -2.61
CA HIS A 78 9.81 15.48 -3.38
C HIS A 78 9.91 14.16 -4.16
N ASN A 79 9.58 13.03 -3.51
CA ASN A 79 9.58 11.70 -4.13
C ASN A 79 8.55 10.76 -3.50
N ILE A 80 8.03 9.82 -4.28
CA ILE A 80 7.05 8.80 -3.86
C ILE A 80 7.50 7.44 -4.41
N THR A 81 7.59 6.44 -3.55
CA THR A 81 7.74 5.03 -3.94
C THR A 81 6.45 4.26 -3.62
N SER A 82 6.47 2.93 -3.75
CA SER A 82 5.34 2.06 -3.36
C SER A 82 4.99 2.13 -1.87
N ASP A 83 5.91 2.60 -1.03
CA ASP A 83 5.86 2.47 0.42
C ASP A 83 6.48 3.67 1.17
N THR A 84 7.17 4.57 0.47
CA THR A 84 7.81 5.74 1.08
C THR A 84 7.31 7.02 0.43
N LEU A 85 7.20 8.06 1.25
CA LEU A 85 6.83 9.39 0.85
C LEU A 85 7.87 10.36 1.40
N LEU A 86 8.61 11.00 0.50
CA LEU A 86 9.66 11.95 0.84
C LEU A 86 9.11 13.37 0.63
N VAL A 87 9.00 14.13 1.72
CA VAL A 87 8.54 15.52 1.71
C VAL A 87 9.70 16.49 1.81
N HIS A 88 9.52 17.66 1.22
CA HIS A 88 10.40 18.80 1.44
C HIS A 88 9.91 19.57 2.67
N LEU A 89 10.69 19.49 3.75
CA LEU A 89 10.47 20.23 4.99
C LEU A 89 11.52 21.35 5.13
N PRO A 90 11.21 22.61 4.78
CA PRO A 90 12.19 23.68 4.84
C PRO A 90 12.55 24.03 6.31
N PRO A 91 13.78 24.51 6.56
CA PRO A 91 14.20 24.95 7.89
C PRO A 91 13.39 26.17 8.32
N ASP A 92 12.76 26.07 9.48
CA ASP A 92 11.96 27.13 10.08
C ASP A 92 12.05 26.98 11.60
N CYS A 93 12.74 27.91 12.25
CA CYS A 93 12.94 27.90 13.70
C CYS A 93 11.71 28.39 14.48
N THR A 94 10.71 28.95 13.78
CA THR A 94 9.44 29.39 14.37
C THR A 94 8.34 28.36 14.25
N ARG A 95 8.56 27.28 13.48
CA ARG A 95 7.60 26.20 13.30
C ARG A 95 7.33 25.51 14.64
N PRO A 96 6.07 25.41 15.06
CA PRO A 96 5.72 24.69 16.26
C PRO A 96 5.81 23.18 16.00
N ILE A 97 6.21 22.42 17.02
CA ILE A 97 6.53 20.99 16.88
C ILE A 97 5.29 20.16 16.53
N ASP A 98 4.12 20.58 17.03
CA ASP A 98 2.82 19.96 16.76
C ASP A 98 2.47 19.93 15.26
N GLN A 99 2.96 20.88 14.46
CA GLN A 99 2.78 20.89 13.02
C GLN A 99 3.51 19.71 12.33
N ILE A 100 4.53 19.12 12.97
CA ILE A 100 5.29 17.97 12.46
C ILE A 100 4.71 16.65 13.02
N ASP A 101 3.89 16.69 14.07
CA ASP A 101 3.27 15.49 14.67
C ASP A 101 2.46 14.68 13.65
N GLN A 102 1.92 15.33 12.62
CA GLN A 102 1.22 14.70 11.50
C GLN A 102 2.05 13.71 10.67
N PHE A 103 3.38 13.70 10.82
CA PHE A 103 4.28 12.74 10.19
C PHE A 103 4.54 11.50 11.05
N PHE A 104 4.11 11.51 12.32
CA PHE A 104 4.35 10.43 13.26
C PHE A 104 3.05 9.66 13.55
N GLY A 105 3.13 8.34 13.43
CA GLY A 105 2.03 7.45 13.82
C GLY A 105 2.00 7.20 15.33
N LYS A 106 0.89 6.61 15.81
CA LYS A 106 0.85 6.02 17.15
C LYS A 106 1.76 4.78 17.17
N ASN A 107 2.63 4.69 18.18
CA ASN A 107 3.45 3.51 18.45
C ASN A 107 2.64 2.40 19.13
#